data_AF-A0A8J4LRG9-F1
#
_entry.id   AF-A0A8J4LRG9-F1
#
_cell.length_a   1.000
_cell.length_b   1.000
_cell.length_c   1.000
_cell.angle_alpha   90.00
_cell.angle_beta   90.00
_cell.angle_gamma   90.00
#
_symmetry.space_group_name_H-M   'P 1'
#
loop_
_entity.id
_entity.type
_entity.pdbx_description
1 polymer ?
#
loop_
_entity_poly.entity_id
_entity_poly.type
_entity_poly.pdbx_seq_one_letter_code
_entity_poly.pdbx_strand_id
1 'polypeptide(L)'
;LDAAEAEDKASEASVAVVASVVTEEEEEEVVVLQRLWPVHCVAGSAGADLVLELVALPRDDIVRKGTRRDVDGYSAFFDNGRLHATGLHKRLQAEGVSRLLVTGLATEYCVLWTIRDAVRLGYQVWVVADAIRGMGGPEEASALAEMAALPGVLLLTSEQVISAAAAWPHVNMLALTADHEDTHGV
;
A
#
# COMPACT_ATOMS: atom_id res chain seq x y z
N LEU A 1 -1.57 -0.09 -23.10
CA LEU A 1 -2.93 0.37 -22.76
C LEU A 1 -2.77 1.04 -21.42
N ASP A 2 -3.08 2.33 -21.39
CA ASP A 2 -2.61 3.29 -20.38
C ASP A 2 -3.37 3.11 -19.06
N ALA A 3 -2.72 3.33 -17.91
CA ALA A 3 -3.30 3.11 -16.59
C ALA A 3 -4.63 3.88 -16.38
N ALA A 4 -4.81 4.98 -17.11
CA ALA A 4 -6.01 5.80 -17.16
C ALA A 4 -7.27 5.08 -17.70
N GLU A 5 -7.15 4.11 -18.61
CA GLU A 5 -8.32 3.37 -19.13
C GLU A 5 -8.85 2.31 -18.14
N ALA A 6 -8.03 1.89 -17.18
CA ALA A 6 -8.44 1.01 -16.09
C ALA A 6 -9.33 1.74 -15.06
N GLU A 7 -9.08 3.05 -14.89
CA GLU A 7 -9.70 3.91 -13.89
C GLU A 7 -11.18 4.22 -14.20
N ASP A 8 -11.50 4.44 -15.48
CA ASP A 8 -12.86 4.83 -15.94
C ASP A 8 -13.90 3.70 -15.78
N LYS A 9 -13.47 2.43 -15.79
CA LYS A 9 -14.34 1.26 -15.64
C LYS A 9 -14.51 0.79 -14.19
N ALA A 10 -13.75 1.32 -13.25
CA ALA A 10 -13.79 0.97 -11.82
C ALA A 10 -14.66 1.96 -11.00
N SER A 11 -15.69 2.56 -11.61
CA SER A 11 -16.43 3.72 -11.07
C SER A 11 -17.26 3.48 -9.79
N GLU A 12 -17.31 2.24 -9.27
CA GLU A 12 -17.91 1.92 -7.96
C GLU A 12 -16.87 1.47 -6.90
N ALA A 13 -15.58 1.45 -7.24
CA ALA A 13 -14.50 1.15 -6.30
C ALA A 13 -14.02 2.42 -5.60
N SER A 14 -14.05 2.44 -4.27
CA SER A 14 -13.28 3.40 -3.47
C SER A 14 -11.81 2.99 -3.48
N VAL A 15 -10.92 3.92 -3.82
CA VAL A 15 -9.48 3.70 -3.80
C VAL A 15 -8.95 4.22 -2.46
N ALA A 16 -8.33 3.35 -1.66
CA ALA A 16 -7.49 3.76 -0.55
C ALA A 16 -6.07 3.94 -1.08
N VAL A 17 -5.57 5.18 -1.08
CA VAL A 17 -4.20 5.50 -1.47
C VAL A 17 -3.39 5.70 -0.20
N VAL A 18 -2.31 4.94 -0.02
CA VAL A 18 -1.49 5.02 1.21
C VAL A 18 -0.20 5.77 0.90
N ALA A 19 -0.01 6.94 1.52
CA ALA A 19 1.21 7.77 1.43
C ALA A 19 1.96 7.76 2.77
N SER A 20 3.29 7.89 2.78
CA SER A 20 4.11 7.93 4.00
C SER A 20 4.29 9.37 4.50
N VAL A 21 3.97 9.67 5.77
CA VAL A 21 4.06 11.05 6.34
C VAL A 21 4.27 11.02 7.86
N VAL A 22 5.32 11.67 8.38
CA VAL A 22 5.68 11.74 9.82
C VAL A 22 4.87 12.79 10.63
N THR A 23 4.23 12.40 11.76
CA THR A 23 3.60 13.29 12.78
C THR A 23 3.63 12.69 14.20
N GLU A 24 3.77 13.54 15.24
CA GLU A 24 4.16 13.21 16.63
C GLU A 24 2.99 12.91 17.60
N GLU A 25 3.08 11.82 18.40
CA GLU A 25 2.51 11.65 19.76
C GLU A 25 3.34 10.61 20.55
N GLU A 26 3.60 10.82 21.86
CA GLU A 26 4.45 9.99 22.73
C GLU A 26 3.66 8.87 23.46
N GLU A 27 4.19 7.62 23.53
CA GLU A 27 3.97 6.65 24.64
C GLU A 27 4.76 5.31 24.47
N GLU A 28 5.06 4.68 25.63
CA GLU A 28 5.71 3.38 25.98
C GLU A 28 6.89 2.79 25.15
N GLU A 29 8.01 2.51 25.83
CA GLU A 29 9.28 2.04 25.24
C GLU A 29 9.25 0.53 24.91
N VAL A 30 8.62 0.16 23.79
CA VAL A 30 8.74 -1.16 23.18
C VAL A 30 9.90 -1.16 22.19
N VAL A 31 10.90 -2.02 22.41
CA VAL A 31 12.09 -2.09 21.55
C VAL A 31 11.77 -2.86 20.26
N VAL A 32 11.69 -2.15 19.13
CA VAL A 32 11.63 -2.74 17.78
C VAL A 32 13.05 -2.80 17.20
N LEU A 33 13.61 -4.00 17.05
CA LEU A 33 14.92 -4.16 16.43
C LEU A 33 14.79 -4.05 14.90
N GLN A 34 15.23 -2.93 14.35
CA GLN A 34 15.29 -2.71 12.90
C GLN A 34 16.47 -1.81 12.51
N ARG A 35 16.80 -1.82 11.23
CA ARG A 35 17.58 -0.75 10.60
C ARG A 35 16.59 0.21 9.95
N LEU A 36 16.53 1.44 10.43
CA LEU A 36 15.68 2.47 9.85
C LEU A 36 16.14 2.81 8.43
N TRP A 37 15.17 3.07 7.57
CA TRP A 37 15.44 3.68 6.28
C TRP A 37 16.07 5.08 6.44
N PRO A 38 16.90 5.53 5.48
CA PRO A 38 17.31 6.93 5.40
C PRO A 38 16.08 7.85 5.35
N VAL A 39 16.23 9.13 5.70
CA VAL A 39 15.13 10.09 5.59
C VAL A 39 14.67 10.20 4.13
N HIS A 40 13.37 10.04 3.91
CA HIS A 40 12.66 10.17 2.63
C HIS A 40 11.19 10.53 2.90
N CYS A 41 10.47 11.01 1.89
CA CYS A 41 9.04 11.34 1.97
C CYS A 41 8.68 12.19 3.18
N VAL A 42 9.47 13.26 3.37
CA VAL A 42 9.28 14.16 4.48
C VAL A 42 7.91 14.81 4.39
N ALA A 43 7.18 14.84 5.51
CA ALA A 43 5.84 15.40 5.57
C ALA A 43 5.79 16.83 4.99
N GLY A 44 4.97 17.02 3.94
CA GLY A 44 4.81 18.31 3.27
C GLY A 44 5.93 18.66 2.28
N SER A 45 6.89 17.77 2.03
CA SER A 45 7.81 17.87 0.89
C SER A 45 7.15 17.31 -0.37
N ALA A 46 7.70 17.69 -1.53
CA ALA A 46 7.28 17.12 -2.81
C ALA A 46 7.49 15.60 -2.89
N GLY A 47 8.46 15.05 -2.17
CA GLY A 47 8.67 13.60 -2.10
C GLY A 47 7.53 12.85 -1.40
N ALA A 48 6.72 13.52 -0.58
CA ALA A 48 5.56 12.93 0.09
C ALA A 48 4.26 13.05 -0.72
N ASP A 49 4.27 13.75 -1.86
CA ASP A 49 3.11 13.89 -2.74
C ASP A 49 2.94 12.65 -3.63
N LEU A 50 1.70 12.40 -4.05
CA LEU A 50 1.42 11.37 -5.05
C LEU A 50 2.02 11.78 -6.40
N VAL A 51 2.55 10.81 -7.15
CA VAL A 51 3.02 11.04 -8.52
C VAL A 51 1.87 11.60 -9.37
N LEU A 52 2.19 12.48 -10.32
CA LEU A 52 1.18 13.22 -11.11
C LEU A 52 0.22 12.30 -11.88
N GLU A 53 0.71 11.13 -12.27
CA GLU A 53 -0.04 10.10 -12.99
C GLU A 53 -1.02 9.34 -12.10
N LEU A 54 -0.92 9.47 -10.77
CA LEU A 54 -1.86 8.91 -9.81
C LEU A 54 -2.68 10.03 -9.16
N VAL A 55 -3.84 10.32 -9.74
CA VAL A 55 -4.73 11.37 -9.25
C VAL A 55 -5.73 10.76 -8.27
N ALA A 56 -5.55 11.05 -6.97
CA ALA A 56 -6.59 10.75 -5.99
C ALA A 56 -7.85 11.56 -6.32
N LEU A 57 -8.97 10.87 -6.51
CA LEU A 57 -10.27 11.46 -6.73
C LEU A 57 -10.84 11.96 -5.40
N PRO A 58 -11.80 12.92 -5.39
CA PRO A 58 -12.36 13.43 -4.14
C PRO A 58 -13.03 12.39 -3.23
N ARG A 59 -13.32 11.21 -3.76
CA ARG A 59 -13.90 10.07 -3.02
C ARG A 59 -12.84 9.12 -2.45
N ASP A 60 -11.58 9.31 -2.80
CA ASP A 60 -10.50 8.42 -2.43
C ASP A 60 -9.96 8.80 -1.06
N ASP A 61 -9.61 7.77 -0.32
CA ASP A 61 -9.16 7.89 1.05
C ASP A 61 -7.62 7.87 1.07
N ILE A 62 -7.00 8.94 1.57
CA ILE A 62 -5.55 8.97 1.74
C ILE A 62 -5.19 8.51 3.16
N VAL A 63 -4.42 7.44 3.26
CA VAL A 63 -3.90 6.92 4.52
C VAL A 63 -2.44 7.28 4.69
N ARG A 64 -2.09 7.91 5.81
CA ARG A 64 -0.70 8.25 6.13
C ARG A 64 -0.06 7.13 6.95
N LYS A 65 1.09 6.60 6.51
CA LYS A 65 1.88 5.55 7.22
C LYS A 65 3.31 6.01 7.50
N GLY A 66 4.07 5.23 8.29
CA GLY A 66 5.46 5.58 8.62
C GLY A 66 5.56 6.91 9.36
N THR A 67 4.60 7.18 10.26
CA THR A 67 4.42 8.51 10.80
C THR A 67 5.36 8.84 11.97
N ARG A 68 6.23 7.91 12.37
CA ARG A 68 7.06 8.01 13.56
C ARG A 68 8.54 7.93 13.20
N ARG A 69 9.40 8.59 13.98
CA ARG A 69 10.84 8.67 13.72
C ARG A 69 11.63 7.46 14.22
N ASP A 70 11.06 6.73 15.18
CA ASP A 70 11.67 5.60 15.88
C ASP A 70 11.32 4.24 15.25
N VAL A 71 10.35 4.21 14.33
CA VAL A 71 9.87 2.98 13.69
C VAL A 71 9.43 3.22 12.24
N ASP A 72 9.92 2.40 11.31
CA ASP A 72 9.45 2.43 9.93
C ASP A 72 8.03 1.88 9.82
N GLY A 73 7.26 2.33 8.81
CA GLY A 73 5.92 1.83 8.53
C GLY A 73 5.81 1.27 7.13
N TYR A 74 6.15 -0.02 6.96
CA TYR A 74 6.00 -0.69 5.66
C TYR A 74 4.54 -1.02 5.36
N SER A 75 3.83 -1.62 6.32
CA SER A 75 2.43 -2.00 6.15
C SER A 75 1.51 -0.78 6.09
N ALA A 76 0.50 -0.83 5.22
CA ALA A 76 -0.56 0.17 5.21
C ALA A 76 -1.45 0.14 6.46
N PHE A 77 -1.38 -0.94 7.26
CA PHE A 77 -2.21 -1.12 8.44
C PHE A 77 -1.53 -0.69 9.73
N PHE A 78 -0.21 -0.91 9.82
CA PHE A 78 0.56 -0.75 11.05
C PHE A 78 1.99 -0.31 10.78
N ASP A 79 2.66 0.25 11.79
CA ASP A 79 4.11 0.32 11.79
C ASP A 79 4.78 -1.08 11.85
N ASN A 80 6.09 -1.15 11.65
CA ASN A 80 6.84 -2.41 11.62
C ASN A 80 6.83 -3.15 12.96
N GLY A 81 6.63 -2.43 14.08
CA GLY A 81 6.46 -3.01 15.41
C GLY A 81 5.04 -3.50 15.70
N ARG A 82 4.06 -3.13 14.86
CA ARG A 82 2.61 -3.23 15.09
C ARG A 82 2.15 -2.56 16.37
N LEU A 83 2.85 -1.52 16.78
CA LEU A 83 2.53 -0.76 17.98
C LEU A 83 1.46 0.27 17.69
N HIS A 84 1.52 0.87 16.49
CA HIS A 84 0.58 1.88 16.05
C HIS A 84 -0.12 1.44 14.78
N ALA A 85 -1.45 1.60 14.76
CA ALA A 85 -2.29 1.35 13.59
C ALA A 85 -2.55 2.66 12.83
N THR A 86 -2.60 2.59 11.49
CA THR A 86 -2.92 3.73 10.61
C THR A 86 -4.41 4.09 10.59
N GLY A 87 -5.25 3.24 11.20
CA GLY A 87 -6.71 3.34 11.14
C GLY A 87 -7.33 2.78 9.84
N LEU A 88 -6.54 2.33 8.86
CA LEU A 88 -7.06 1.76 7.61
C LEU A 88 -7.98 0.56 7.85
N HIS A 89 -7.58 -0.37 8.72
CA HIS A 89 -8.41 -1.55 9.02
C HIS A 89 -9.78 -1.18 9.57
N LYS A 90 -9.84 -0.23 10.51
CA LYS A 90 -11.11 0.21 11.13
C LYS A 90 -12.04 0.82 10.08
N ARG A 91 -11.51 1.62 9.15
CA ARG A 91 -12.28 2.22 8.05
C ARG A 91 -12.84 1.17 7.11
N LEU A 92 -11.98 0.29 6.59
CA LEU A 92 -12.38 -0.80 5.71
C LEU A 92 -13.43 -1.72 6.36
N GLN A 93 -13.33 -1.99 7.67
CA GLN A 93 -14.37 -2.72 8.39
C GLN A 93 -15.71 -1.97 8.45
N ALA A 94 -15.68 -0.66 8.71
CA ALA A 94 -16.89 0.16 8.75
C ALA A 94 -17.62 0.19 7.39
N GLU A 95 -16.87 0.07 6.30
CA GLU A 95 -17.39 -0.02 4.93
C GLU A 95 -17.76 -1.45 4.49
N GLY A 96 -17.56 -2.45 5.35
CA GLY A 96 -17.88 -3.85 5.03
C GLY A 96 -16.94 -4.47 3.98
N VAL A 97 -15.74 -3.91 3.81
CA VAL A 97 -14.76 -4.41 2.84
C VAL A 97 -14.22 -5.76 3.27
N SER A 98 -14.23 -6.71 2.34
CA SER A 98 -13.69 -8.06 2.56
C SER A 98 -12.59 -8.45 1.57
N ARG A 99 -12.37 -7.63 0.54
CA ARG A 99 -11.40 -7.86 -0.53
C ARG A 99 -10.64 -6.60 -0.88
N LEU A 100 -9.34 -6.75 -1.06
CA LEU A 100 -8.40 -5.68 -1.41
C LEU A 100 -7.72 -6.02 -2.73
N LEU A 101 -7.67 -5.06 -3.64
CA LEU A 101 -6.82 -5.11 -4.82
C LEU A 101 -5.55 -4.30 -4.53
N VAL A 102 -4.36 -4.90 -4.60
CA VAL A 102 -3.10 -4.29 -4.17
C VAL A 102 -2.18 -4.04 -5.36
N THR A 103 -1.67 -2.80 -5.44
CA THR A 103 -0.68 -2.35 -6.43
C THR A 103 0.41 -1.52 -5.76
N GLY A 104 1.49 -1.23 -6.51
CA GLY A 104 2.47 -0.22 -6.17
C GLY A 104 3.84 -0.75 -5.72
N LEU A 105 4.50 -0.04 -4.81
CA LEU A 105 5.94 -0.17 -4.55
C LEU A 105 6.22 -0.20 -3.04
N ALA A 106 7.32 -0.77 -2.56
CA ALA A 106 8.15 -1.77 -3.23
C ALA A 106 7.63 -3.17 -2.93
N THR A 107 7.70 -4.07 -3.91
CA THR A 107 7.21 -5.46 -3.85
C THR A 107 7.58 -6.18 -2.53
N GLU A 108 8.85 -6.17 -2.16
CA GLU A 108 9.42 -6.89 -1.01
C GLU A 108 9.25 -6.17 0.34
N TYR A 109 8.85 -4.91 0.32
CA TYR A 109 8.63 -4.08 1.50
C TYR A 109 7.14 -3.76 1.65
N CYS A 110 6.73 -2.53 1.36
CA CYS A 110 5.39 -2.03 1.64
C CYS A 110 4.28 -2.92 1.08
N VAL A 111 4.47 -3.46 -0.13
CA VAL A 111 3.49 -4.34 -0.77
C VAL A 111 3.38 -5.66 0.00
N LEU A 112 4.46 -6.42 0.16
CA LEU A 112 4.43 -7.71 0.87
C LEU A 112 3.97 -7.57 2.32
N TRP A 113 4.43 -6.55 3.04
CA TRP A 113 4.04 -6.32 4.44
C TRP A 113 2.55 -6.02 4.56
N THR A 114 2.01 -5.19 3.66
CA THR A 114 0.57 -4.90 3.62
C THR A 114 -0.23 -6.14 3.30
N ILE A 115 0.19 -6.96 2.32
CA ILE A 115 -0.51 -8.21 1.95
C ILE A 115 -0.52 -9.18 3.14
N ARG A 116 0.61 -9.37 3.81
CA ARG A 116 0.70 -10.25 4.98
C ARG A 116 -0.25 -9.80 6.10
N ASP A 117 -0.35 -8.49 6.34
CA ASP A 117 -1.27 -7.96 7.36
C ASP A 117 -2.72 -8.04 6.92
N ALA A 118 -3.02 -7.77 5.65
CA ALA A 118 -4.35 -7.93 5.11
C ALA A 118 -4.87 -9.36 5.27
N VAL A 119 -4.04 -10.36 4.92
CA VAL A 119 -4.38 -11.77 5.10
C VAL A 119 -4.60 -12.11 6.58
N ARG A 120 -3.76 -11.62 7.50
CA ARG A 120 -3.93 -11.82 8.95
C ARG A 120 -5.20 -11.17 9.49
N LEU A 121 -5.61 -10.04 8.92
CA LEU A 121 -6.84 -9.33 9.27
C LEU A 121 -8.10 -9.93 8.60
N GLY A 122 -7.93 -10.97 7.78
CA GLY A 122 -9.02 -11.74 7.19
C GLY A 122 -9.50 -11.25 5.81
N TYR A 123 -8.76 -10.37 5.15
CA TYR A 123 -9.09 -9.92 3.81
C TYR A 123 -8.69 -10.95 2.74
N GLN A 124 -9.47 -11.04 1.68
CA GLN A 124 -9.01 -11.61 0.41
C GLN A 124 -8.16 -10.57 -0.32
N VAL A 125 -7.01 -10.98 -0.86
CA VAL A 125 -6.07 -10.04 -1.47
C VAL A 125 -5.82 -10.43 -2.91
N TRP A 126 -6.06 -9.50 -3.82
CA TRP A 126 -5.72 -9.63 -5.23
C TRP A 126 -4.55 -8.72 -5.51
N VAL A 127 -3.44 -9.26 -5.98
CA VAL A 127 -2.25 -8.48 -6.31
C VAL A 127 -2.19 -8.30 -7.81
N VAL A 128 -2.05 -7.07 -8.27
CA VAL A 128 -1.88 -6.78 -9.70
C VAL A 128 -0.40 -6.88 -10.02
N ALA A 129 0.03 -8.05 -10.49
CA ALA A 129 1.42 -8.47 -10.57
C ALA A 129 2.27 -7.60 -11.52
N ASP A 130 1.66 -7.05 -12.56
CA ASP A 130 2.26 -6.11 -13.52
C ASP A 130 2.13 -4.64 -13.10
N ALA A 131 1.50 -4.37 -11.94
CA ALA A 131 1.41 -3.05 -11.32
C ALA A 131 2.11 -3.00 -9.96
N ILE A 132 3.03 -3.93 -9.69
CA ILE A 132 3.96 -3.87 -8.56
C ILE A 132 5.41 -3.92 -9.06
N ARG A 133 6.33 -3.29 -8.34
CA ARG A 133 7.76 -3.34 -8.66
C ARG A 133 8.60 -3.23 -7.38
N GLY A 134 9.65 -4.03 -7.29
CA GLY A 134 10.59 -4.01 -6.17
C GLY A 134 11.71 -2.99 -6.35
N MET A 135 12.67 -2.98 -5.43
CA MET A 135 13.88 -2.17 -5.54
C MET A 135 14.95 -2.81 -6.46
N GLY A 136 14.62 -3.92 -7.13
CA GLY A 136 15.56 -4.67 -7.99
C GLY A 136 16.58 -5.52 -7.21
N GLY A 137 16.35 -5.72 -5.92
CA GLY A 137 17.17 -6.59 -5.04
C GLY A 137 16.82 -8.08 -5.17
N PRO A 138 17.67 -8.97 -4.64
CA PRO A 138 17.40 -10.42 -4.64
C PRO A 138 16.14 -10.81 -3.86
N GLU A 139 15.66 -9.95 -2.96
CA GLU A 139 14.46 -10.18 -2.15
C GLU A 139 13.16 -10.14 -2.98
N GLU A 140 13.13 -9.43 -4.11
CA GLU A 140 11.91 -9.22 -4.91
C GLU A 140 11.29 -10.54 -5.41
N ALA A 141 12.12 -11.45 -5.93
CA ALA A 141 11.65 -12.74 -6.41
C ALA A 141 11.08 -13.62 -5.28
N SER A 142 11.70 -13.53 -4.10
CA SER A 142 11.24 -14.26 -2.91
C SER A 142 9.93 -13.68 -2.38
N ALA A 143 9.76 -12.35 -2.44
CA ALA A 143 8.52 -11.68 -2.08
C ALA A 143 7.34 -12.12 -2.95
N LEU A 144 7.51 -12.17 -4.27
CA LEU A 144 6.47 -12.66 -5.19
C LEU A 144 6.08 -14.12 -4.90
N ALA A 145 7.08 -14.99 -4.70
CA ALA A 145 6.84 -16.38 -4.37
C ALA A 145 6.08 -16.54 -3.04
N GLU A 146 6.40 -15.72 -2.06
CA GLU A 146 5.69 -15.71 -0.78
C GLU A 146 4.24 -15.22 -0.93
N MET A 147 4.01 -14.12 -1.65
CA MET A 147 2.65 -13.62 -1.91
C MET A 147 1.78 -14.73 -2.52
N ALA A 148 2.30 -15.45 -3.51
CA ALA A 148 1.60 -16.54 -4.17
C ALA A 148 1.29 -17.73 -3.23
N ALA A 149 2.07 -17.91 -2.16
CA ALA A 149 1.90 -18.99 -1.19
C ALA A 149 0.95 -18.62 -0.04
N LEU A 150 0.62 -17.34 0.14
CA LEU A 150 -0.28 -16.89 1.21
C LEU A 150 -1.74 -17.28 0.92
N PRO A 151 -2.47 -17.81 1.92
CA PRO A 151 -3.88 -18.15 1.74
C PRO A 151 -4.71 -16.90 1.49
N GLY A 152 -5.67 -16.99 0.56
CA GLY A 152 -6.54 -15.87 0.20
C GLY A 152 -5.89 -14.83 -0.71
N VAL A 153 -4.67 -15.06 -1.18
CA VAL A 153 -4.00 -14.23 -2.19
C VAL A 153 -4.20 -14.78 -3.60
N LEU A 154 -4.49 -13.89 -4.55
CA LEU A 154 -4.55 -14.19 -5.98
C LEU A 154 -3.69 -13.19 -6.75
N LEU A 155 -2.79 -13.68 -7.61
CA LEU A 155 -2.05 -12.83 -8.54
C LEU A 155 -2.85 -12.67 -9.84
N LEU A 156 -3.07 -11.43 -10.26
CA LEU A 156 -3.78 -11.05 -11.48
C LEU A 156 -2.91 -10.11 -12.30
N THR A 157 -3.15 -10.05 -13.61
CA THR A 157 -2.65 -8.95 -14.44
C THR A 157 -3.63 -7.77 -14.44
N SER A 158 -3.15 -6.58 -14.76
CA SER A 158 -3.97 -5.37 -14.94
C SER A 158 -5.08 -5.63 -15.98
N GLU A 159 -4.77 -6.32 -17.07
CA GLU A 159 -5.75 -6.72 -18.09
C GLU A 159 -6.87 -7.60 -17.52
N GLN A 160 -6.54 -8.59 -16.67
CA GLN A 160 -7.53 -9.45 -16.02
C GLN A 160 -8.43 -8.66 -15.07
N VAL A 161 -7.85 -7.72 -14.33
CA VAL A 161 -8.59 -6.80 -13.45
C VAL A 161 -9.56 -5.95 -14.26
N ILE A 162 -9.08 -5.25 -15.29
CA ILE A 162 -9.89 -4.35 -16.13
C ILE A 162 -11.03 -5.10 -16.79
N SER A 163 -10.75 -6.31 -17.28
CA SER A 163 -11.75 -7.15 -17.94
C SER A 163 -12.86 -7.62 -16.99
N ALA A 164 -12.55 -7.76 -15.70
CA ALA A 164 -13.48 -8.25 -14.68
C ALA A 164 -14.11 -7.14 -13.82
N ALA A 165 -13.54 -5.92 -13.81
CA ALA A 165 -13.92 -4.82 -12.92
C ALA A 165 -15.41 -4.47 -12.99
N ALA A 166 -16.01 -4.49 -14.18
CA ALA A 166 -17.43 -4.22 -14.38
C ALA A 166 -18.38 -5.22 -13.67
N ALA A 167 -17.86 -6.37 -13.25
CA ALA A 167 -18.63 -7.40 -12.53
C ALA A 167 -18.40 -7.35 -11.01
N TRP A 168 -17.65 -6.38 -10.49
CA TRP A 168 -17.24 -6.30 -9.08
C TRP A 168 -17.86 -5.08 -8.38
N PRO A 169 -19.07 -5.20 -7.82
CA PRO A 169 -19.76 -4.05 -7.22
C PRO A 169 -19.11 -3.53 -5.92
N HIS A 170 -18.20 -4.27 -5.29
CA HIS A 170 -17.69 -3.97 -3.94
C HIS A 170 -16.19 -4.26 -3.74
N VAL A 171 -15.36 -4.08 -4.77
CA VAL A 171 -13.90 -4.20 -4.62
C VAL A 171 -13.32 -2.83 -4.31
N ASN A 172 -12.63 -2.72 -3.17
CA ASN A 172 -11.84 -1.54 -2.88
C ASN A 172 -10.42 -1.74 -3.40
N MET A 173 -9.92 -0.74 -4.11
CA MET A 173 -8.56 -0.73 -4.61
C MET A 173 -7.66 -0.11 -3.54
N LEU A 174 -6.61 -0.80 -3.16
CA LEU A 174 -5.58 -0.31 -2.27
C LEU A 174 -4.31 -0.06 -3.11
N ALA A 175 -4.09 1.20 -3.47
CA ALA A 175 -2.87 1.61 -4.17
C ALA A 175 -1.78 1.96 -3.13
N LEU A 176 -0.65 1.26 -3.17
CA LEU A 176 0.48 1.49 -2.26
C LEU A 176 1.62 2.16 -3.01
N THR A 177 1.64 3.48 -3.11
CA THR A 177 2.79 4.15 -3.72
C THR A 177 3.96 4.19 -2.73
N ALA A 178 5.13 3.69 -3.17
CA ALA A 178 6.37 3.92 -2.46
C ALA A 178 6.83 5.36 -2.62
N ASP A 179 7.75 5.64 -1.73
CA ASP A 179 8.50 6.85 -1.59
C ASP A 179 9.05 7.34 -2.94
N HIS A 180 8.77 8.61 -3.26
CA HIS A 180 9.54 9.29 -4.28
C HIS A 180 10.91 9.58 -3.67
N GLU A 181 12.00 9.22 -4.34
CA GLU A 181 13.33 9.69 -3.92
C GLU A 181 13.28 11.22 -3.92
N ASP A 182 13.50 11.86 -2.76
CA ASP A 182 13.76 13.30 -2.67
C ASP A 182 15.08 13.56 -3.42
N THR A 183 15.03 13.67 -4.74
CA THR A 183 16.18 14.04 -5.58
C THR A 183 16.37 15.55 -5.49
N HIS A 184 16.61 16.07 -4.29
CA HIS A 184 17.08 17.43 -4.10
C HIS A 184 18.48 17.37 -3.49
N GLY A 185 19.44 17.78 -4.32
CA GLY A 185 20.85 17.50 -4.20
C GLY A 185 21.52 17.91 -2.90
N VAL A 186 22.55 17.14 -2.57
CA VAL A 186 23.73 17.62 -1.84
C VAL A 186 24.53 18.54 -2.75
#